data_AF-A0A8B6H1I2-F1
#
_entry.id   AF-A0A8B6H1I2-F1
#
_cell.length_a   1.000
_cell.length_b   1.000
_cell.length_c   1.000
_cell.angle_alpha   90.00
_cell.angle_beta   90.00
_cell.angle_gamma   90.00
#
_symmetry.space_group_name_H-M   'P 1'
#
loop_
_entity.id
_entity.type
_entity.pdbx_description
1 polymer ?
#
loop_
_entity_poly.entity_id
_entity_poly.type
_entity_poly.pdbx_seq_one_letter_code
_entity_poly.pdbx_strand_id
1 'polypeptide(L)'
;MKKRKNILQTILSLVTVMVVIVVFQTVLFVIQIQNNAQFYQNYNNKESSIRPITSTKEIIERSPKRILYPQFDLDNVNRNWTDTVSLIRSPKETNRRYLTMGLVTAKRPQNTVYLYNTLKSLITNANREDFREIYIVILLSDLDQEWRTNMTSEIVNRYPQEVKNGTIKIIGSFDWMYPSLTNLTHHRKWHSESKATWKAKQNIDFVLLWLYVYKTKLSEFYLHLEDDVITVGGYIKAMKNFINDQKGEWTCLEFSELGMIAKLYHTHDLEALAKMVALFYQEQPADNTYLHFNPQMLQFRRIIRKPTLFQHIGMTSSQWGHVQALKDRFFVANDQKKVLKGDNPPAKVFTSLRFLSKHSPENAYNTSFGYFWSKSKARKNDNFRIIFNKPQSIKRIVVNSGLDVFPEDKIYSGLLEISSKSINKNDCTDYKIIGQFVNGKVDVQNVPPSIKYNRHSLCSNTVPKVTKLLGDHS
;
A
#
# COMPACT_ATOMS: atom_id res chain seq x y z
N MET A 1 -6.40 -32.90 -53.56
CA MET A 1 -7.67 -33.36 -52.93
C MET A 1 -7.59 -33.56 -51.41
N LYS A 2 -6.57 -34.24 -50.84
CA LYS A 2 -6.42 -34.48 -49.39
C LYS A 2 -6.48 -33.21 -48.51
N LYS A 3 -5.85 -32.11 -48.95
CA LYS A 3 -5.79 -30.83 -48.21
C LYS A 3 -7.16 -30.14 -48.07
N ARG A 4 -8.05 -30.27 -49.07
CA ARG A 4 -9.43 -29.74 -49.02
C ARG A 4 -10.34 -30.57 -48.10
N LYS A 5 -10.16 -31.91 -48.07
CA LYS A 5 -10.89 -32.79 -47.14
C LYS A 5 -10.56 -32.48 -45.68
N ASN A 6 -9.28 -32.25 -45.35
CA ASN A 6 -8.87 -31.92 -43.98
C ASN A 6 -9.45 -30.58 -43.50
N ILE A 7 -9.47 -29.55 -44.36
CA ILE A 7 -10.05 -28.25 -44.03
C ILE A 7 -11.56 -28.38 -43.78
N LEU A 8 -12.27 -29.12 -44.65
CA LEU A 8 -13.71 -29.34 -44.48
C LEU A 8 -14.02 -30.08 -43.18
N GLN A 9 -13.19 -31.05 -42.80
CA GLN A 9 -13.35 -31.82 -41.57
C GLN A 9 -13.06 -30.98 -40.31
N THR A 10 -12.09 -30.06 -40.37
CA THR A 10 -11.83 -29.11 -39.28
C THR A 10 -12.95 -28.08 -39.13
N ILE A 11 -13.49 -27.56 -40.23
CA ILE A 11 -14.64 -26.64 -40.20
C ILE A 11 -15.87 -27.37 -39.62
N LEU A 12 -16.13 -28.60 -40.06
CA LEU A 12 -17.24 -29.39 -39.54
C LEU A 12 -17.12 -29.59 -38.03
N SER A 13 -15.92 -29.97 -37.54
CA SER A 13 -15.64 -30.12 -36.10
C SER A 13 -15.86 -28.83 -35.30
N LEU A 14 -15.40 -27.68 -35.82
CA LEU A 14 -15.62 -26.37 -35.18
C LEU A 14 -17.10 -25.99 -35.11
N VAL A 15 -17.87 -26.29 -36.17
CA VAL A 15 -19.32 -26.08 -36.18
C VAL A 15 -20.00 -26.98 -35.14
N THR A 16 -19.59 -28.25 -35.03
CA THR A 16 -20.15 -29.15 -34.01
C THR A 16 -19.89 -28.64 -32.60
N VAL A 17 -18.67 -28.16 -32.32
CA VAL A 17 -18.32 -27.58 -31.01
C VAL A 17 -19.14 -26.33 -30.71
N MET A 18 -19.31 -25.43 -31.69
CA MET A 18 -20.16 -24.24 -31.56
C MET A 18 -21.61 -24.60 -31.23
N VAL A 19 -22.18 -25.59 -31.93
CA VAL A 19 -23.55 -26.05 -31.66
C VAL A 19 -23.67 -26.63 -30.24
N VAL A 20 -22.71 -27.42 -29.79
CA VAL A 20 -22.71 -27.96 -28.42
C VAL A 20 -22.65 -26.85 -27.37
N ILE A 21 -21.83 -25.81 -27.58
CA ILE A 21 -21.74 -24.67 -26.66
C ILE A 21 -23.07 -23.91 -26.59
N VAL A 22 -23.70 -23.65 -27.74
CA VAL A 22 -24.99 -22.94 -27.80
C VAL A 22 -26.08 -23.77 -27.10
N VAL A 23 -26.15 -25.08 -27.37
CA VAL A 23 -27.09 -25.98 -26.70
C VAL A 23 -26.87 -25.96 -25.19
N PHE A 24 -25.62 -26.07 -24.74
CA PHE A 24 -25.30 -26.03 -23.30
C PHE A 24 -25.69 -24.70 -22.64
N GLN A 25 -25.43 -23.56 -23.30
CA GLN A 25 -25.85 -22.24 -22.80
C GLN A 25 -27.37 -22.10 -22.72
N THR A 26 -28.10 -22.62 -23.72
CA THR A 26 -29.57 -22.59 -23.69
C THR A 26 -30.14 -23.47 -22.58
N VAL A 27 -29.56 -24.64 -22.32
CA VAL A 27 -29.97 -25.52 -21.22
C VAL A 27 -29.73 -24.85 -19.86
N LEU A 28 -28.56 -24.23 -19.66
CA LEU A 28 -28.27 -23.48 -18.43
C LEU A 28 -29.25 -22.31 -18.23
N PHE A 29 -29.59 -21.60 -19.30
CA PHE A 29 -30.57 -20.50 -19.25
C PHE A 29 -31.97 -20.99 -18.86
N VAL A 30 -32.42 -22.13 -19.40
CA VAL A 30 -33.71 -22.74 -19.04
C VAL A 30 -33.71 -23.21 -17.59
N ILE A 31 -32.64 -23.84 -17.11
CA ILE A 31 -32.49 -24.24 -15.68
C ILE A 31 -32.59 -23.00 -14.79
N GLN A 32 -31.95 -21.90 -15.16
CA GLN A 32 -32.01 -20.65 -14.40
C GLN A 32 -33.42 -20.04 -14.38
N ILE A 33 -34.16 -20.09 -15.50
CA ILE A 33 -35.57 -19.68 -15.53
C ILE A 33 -36.43 -20.56 -14.64
N GLN A 34 -36.24 -21.88 -14.66
CA GLN A 34 -36.99 -22.81 -13.80
C GLN A 34 -36.72 -22.57 -12.32
N ASN A 35 -35.46 -22.36 -11.94
CA ASN A 35 -35.08 -22.02 -10.57
C ASN A 35 -35.69 -20.69 -10.11
N ASN A 36 -35.69 -19.67 -10.99
CA ASN A 36 -36.35 -18.41 -10.71
C ASN A 36 -37.87 -18.59 -10.57
N ALA A 37 -38.51 -19.36 -11.44
CA ALA A 37 -39.95 -19.64 -11.38
C ALA A 37 -40.33 -20.39 -10.09
N GLN A 38 -39.53 -21.39 -9.68
CA GLN A 38 -39.71 -22.07 -8.39
C GLN A 38 -39.52 -21.12 -7.21
N PHE A 39 -38.53 -20.21 -7.27
CA PHE A 39 -38.35 -19.17 -6.26
C PHE A 39 -39.59 -18.27 -6.15
N TYR A 40 -40.14 -17.81 -7.27
CA TYR A 40 -41.37 -16.99 -7.28
C TYR A 40 -42.61 -17.75 -6.82
N GLN A 41 -42.76 -19.04 -7.16
CA GLN A 41 -43.85 -19.86 -6.64
C GLN A 41 -43.74 -20.09 -5.13
N ASN A 42 -42.53 -20.37 -4.62
CA ASN A 42 -42.29 -20.50 -3.18
C ASN A 42 -42.50 -19.19 -2.42
N TYR A 43 -42.19 -18.05 -3.05
CA TYR A 43 -42.46 -16.72 -2.51
C TYR A 43 -43.97 -16.45 -2.40
N ASN A 44 -44.73 -16.71 -3.48
CA ASN A 44 -46.18 -16.51 -3.51
C ASN A 44 -46.95 -17.47 -2.57
N ASN A 45 -46.51 -18.72 -2.46
CA ASN A 45 -47.09 -19.69 -1.52
C ASN A 45 -46.85 -19.30 -0.04
N LYS A 46 -45.74 -18.59 0.24
CA LYS A 46 -45.50 -18.00 1.56
C LYS A 46 -46.48 -16.87 1.83
N GLU A 47 -46.73 -16.00 0.86
CA GLU A 47 -47.71 -14.90 0.95
C GLU A 47 -49.14 -15.39 1.24
N SER A 48 -49.59 -16.49 0.63
CA SER A 48 -50.92 -17.06 0.87
C SER A 48 -51.12 -17.72 2.24
N SER A 49 -50.04 -17.93 3.00
CA SER A 49 -50.08 -18.48 4.37
C SER A 49 -50.02 -17.41 5.46
N ILE A 50 -49.96 -16.13 5.08
CA ILE A 50 -49.92 -15.01 6.01
C ILE A 50 -51.36 -14.74 6.48
N ARG A 51 -51.66 -15.10 7.74
CA ARG A 51 -52.90 -14.66 8.40
C ARG A 51 -52.92 -13.12 8.44
N PRO A 52 -54.06 -12.47 8.14
CA PRO A 52 -54.17 -11.02 8.24
C PRO A 52 -53.91 -10.59 9.69
N ILE A 53 -52.94 -9.69 9.86
CA ILE A 53 -52.58 -9.13 11.17
C ILE A 53 -53.69 -8.14 11.55
N THR A 54 -54.46 -8.45 12.59
CA THR A 54 -55.69 -7.70 12.94
C THR A 54 -55.45 -6.59 13.97
N SER A 55 -54.22 -6.40 14.47
CA SER A 55 -53.91 -5.39 15.48
C SER A 55 -52.54 -4.75 15.29
N THR A 56 -52.47 -3.42 15.42
CA THR A 56 -51.23 -2.61 15.39
C THR A 56 -50.23 -3.03 16.47
N LYS A 57 -50.69 -3.55 17.62
CA LYS A 57 -49.80 -4.09 18.66
C LYS A 57 -49.05 -5.33 18.19
N GLU A 58 -49.73 -6.21 17.45
CA GLU A 58 -49.13 -7.46 16.96
C GLU A 58 -48.10 -7.18 15.84
N ILE A 59 -48.31 -6.12 15.05
CA ILE A 59 -47.32 -5.61 14.08
C ILE A 59 -46.08 -5.09 14.79
N ILE A 60 -46.24 -4.32 15.87
CA ILE A 60 -45.10 -3.74 16.61
C ILE A 60 -44.31 -4.85 17.34
N GLU A 61 -44.99 -5.82 17.95
CA GLU A 61 -44.34 -6.95 18.64
C GLU A 61 -43.62 -7.92 17.71
N ARG A 62 -44.15 -8.14 16.50
CA ARG A 62 -43.54 -9.02 15.49
C ARG A 62 -42.55 -8.30 14.57
N SER A 63 -42.50 -6.97 14.60
CA SER A 63 -41.52 -6.22 13.82
C SER A 63 -40.12 -6.61 14.28
N PRO A 64 -39.18 -6.91 13.35
CA PRO A 64 -37.79 -7.10 13.72
C PRO A 64 -37.35 -5.90 14.55
N LYS A 65 -36.85 -6.14 15.76
CA LYS A 65 -36.32 -5.07 16.59
C LYS A 65 -35.30 -4.30 15.74
N ARG A 66 -35.51 -3.00 15.61
CA ARG A 66 -34.57 -2.13 14.89
C ARG A 66 -33.18 -2.37 15.48
N ILE A 67 -32.20 -2.61 14.63
CA ILE A 67 -30.80 -2.63 15.06
C ILE A 67 -30.51 -1.23 15.62
N LEU A 68 -30.32 -1.16 16.93
CA LEU A 68 -29.92 0.05 17.62
C LEU A 68 -28.41 0.15 17.46
N TYR A 69 -27.97 1.17 16.72
CA TYR A 69 -26.55 1.44 16.60
C TYR A 69 -26.06 2.17 17.85
N PRO A 70 -24.83 1.87 18.30
CA PRO A 70 -24.18 2.64 19.34
C PRO A 70 -24.17 4.14 18.99
N GLN A 71 -24.65 4.99 19.91
CA GLN A 71 -24.54 6.44 19.73
C GLN A 71 -23.18 6.91 20.25
N PHE A 72 -22.27 7.21 19.34
CA PHE A 72 -21.15 8.10 19.63
C PHE A 72 -21.62 9.54 19.44
N ASP A 73 -21.74 10.30 20.53
CA ASP A 73 -22.16 11.70 20.47
C ASP A 73 -21.03 12.58 19.91
N LEU A 74 -21.02 12.68 18.58
CA LEU A 74 -20.12 13.57 17.83
C LEU A 74 -20.35 15.04 18.16
N ASP A 75 -21.53 15.41 18.67
CA ASP A 75 -21.85 16.78 19.02
C ASP A 75 -21.20 17.22 20.33
N ASN A 76 -20.99 16.28 21.26
CA ASN A 76 -20.20 16.53 22.47
C ASN A 76 -18.73 16.78 22.14
N VAL A 77 -18.18 16.01 21.19
CA VAL A 77 -16.84 16.21 20.61
C VAL A 77 -16.83 17.31 19.54
N ASN A 78 -17.89 18.11 19.40
CA ASN A 78 -17.92 19.27 18.49
C ASN A 78 -17.76 20.60 19.24
N ARG A 79 -18.03 20.65 20.55
CA ARG A 79 -18.00 21.89 21.34
C ARG A 79 -16.58 22.23 21.77
N ASN A 80 -15.88 23.03 20.96
CA ASN A 80 -14.65 23.76 21.28
C ASN A 80 -13.63 23.03 22.20
N TRP A 81 -13.52 21.70 22.04
CA TRP A 81 -12.74 20.82 22.91
C TRP A 81 -11.26 20.80 22.54
N THR A 82 -10.91 21.34 21.36
CA THR A 82 -9.56 21.32 20.79
C THR A 82 -8.54 21.97 21.73
N ASP A 83 -8.94 23.01 22.46
CA ASP A 83 -8.10 23.66 23.47
C ASP A 83 -7.95 22.79 24.73
N THR A 84 -9.04 22.17 25.18
CA THR A 84 -9.08 21.31 26.37
C THR A 84 -8.17 20.09 26.23
N VAL A 85 -8.07 19.53 25.03
CA VAL A 85 -7.25 18.32 24.80
C VAL A 85 -5.81 18.59 24.46
N SER A 86 -5.46 19.84 24.16
CA SER A 86 -4.08 20.22 23.87
C SER A 86 -3.26 20.16 25.16
N LEU A 87 -2.33 19.20 25.23
CA LEU A 87 -1.46 19.02 26.41
C LEU A 87 -0.35 20.08 26.46
N ILE A 88 -0.08 20.73 25.34
CA ILE A 88 0.85 21.85 25.22
C ILE A 88 0.16 22.97 24.47
N ARG A 89 0.16 24.17 25.07
CA ARG A 89 -0.31 25.38 24.39
C ARG A 89 0.62 25.69 23.23
N SER A 90 0.12 25.49 22.01
CA SER A 90 0.79 25.96 20.79
C SER A 90 0.67 27.48 20.67
N PRO A 91 1.54 28.14 19.86
CA PRO A 91 1.32 29.53 19.46
C PRO A 91 -0.08 29.73 18.87
N LYS A 92 -0.75 30.84 19.21
CA LYS A 92 -2.13 31.14 18.78
C LYS A 92 -2.28 31.21 17.26
N GLU A 93 -1.24 31.62 16.55
CA GLU A 93 -1.25 31.66 15.08
C GLU A 93 -0.73 30.34 14.52
N THR A 94 -1.67 29.54 13.98
CA THR A 94 -1.33 28.36 13.17
C THR A 94 -1.64 28.67 11.71
N ASN A 95 -0.58 28.92 10.94
CA ASN A 95 -0.72 29.02 9.49
C ASN A 95 -1.13 27.65 8.93
N ARG A 96 -2.12 27.63 8.06
CA ARG A 96 -2.50 26.40 7.35
C ARG A 96 -1.29 25.87 6.59
N ARG A 97 -0.92 24.62 6.84
CA ARG A 97 0.22 23.92 6.21
C ARG A 97 -0.26 22.93 5.13
N TYR A 98 0.65 22.34 4.37
CA TYR A 98 0.30 21.41 3.30
C TYR A 98 -0.29 20.11 3.86
N LEU A 99 0.34 19.54 4.89
CA LEU A 99 0.00 18.19 5.39
C LEU A 99 0.02 18.13 6.92
N THR A 100 -0.94 17.43 7.51
CA THR A 100 -0.88 16.98 8.91
C THR A 100 -0.66 15.48 8.93
N MET A 101 0.37 15.02 9.61
CA MET A 101 0.59 13.60 9.92
C MET A 101 0.04 13.33 11.32
N GLY A 102 -1.02 12.52 11.40
CA GLY A 102 -1.63 12.14 12.66
C GLY A 102 -1.07 10.82 13.17
N LEU A 103 -0.64 10.78 14.43
CA LEU A 103 -0.12 9.60 15.11
C LEU A 103 -1.01 9.30 16.32
N VAL A 104 -1.37 8.04 16.52
CA VAL A 104 -2.03 7.56 17.74
C VAL A 104 -1.06 6.68 18.51
N THR A 105 -0.89 6.96 19.80
CA THR A 105 -0.03 6.17 20.69
C THR A 105 -0.78 5.79 21.97
N ALA A 106 -0.66 4.54 22.37
CA ALA A 106 -1.25 3.98 23.59
C ALA A 106 -0.18 3.28 24.41
N LYS A 107 -0.39 3.16 25.73
CA LYS A 107 0.51 2.42 26.61
C LYS A 107 0.55 0.96 26.18
N ARG A 108 1.75 0.41 26.01
CA ARG A 108 1.97 -1.00 25.67
C ARG A 108 2.42 -1.79 26.90
N PRO A 109 2.22 -3.11 26.91
CA PRO A 109 2.85 -3.98 27.91
C PRO A 109 4.36 -3.76 27.97
N GLN A 110 4.94 -3.96 29.15
CA GLN A 110 6.39 -3.82 29.40
C GLN A 110 6.94 -2.41 29.08
N ASN A 111 6.09 -1.38 29.05
CA ASN A 111 6.48 0.00 28.74
C ASN A 111 7.22 0.16 27.40
N THR A 112 6.88 -0.68 26.40
CA THR A 112 7.47 -0.55 25.05
C THR A 112 6.96 0.72 24.38
N VAL A 113 7.87 1.59 23.90
CA VAL A 113 7.52 2.84 23.23
C VAL A 113 8.19 2.92 21.85
N TYR A 114 7.41 2.76 20.79
CA TYR A 114 7.90 2.90 19.41
C TYR A 114 7.89 4.33 18.89
N LEU A 115 7.05 5.20 19.47
CA LEU A 115 6.82 6.57 19.04
C LEU A 115 8.12 7.35 18.79
N TYR A 116 9.13 7.18 19.66
CA TYR A 116 10.40 7.90 19.52
C TYR A 116 11.16 7.52 18.26
N ASN A 117 11.14 6.25 17.86
CA ASN A 117 11.78 5.78 16.63
C ASN A 117 11.01 6.28 15.41
N THR A 118 9.68 6.28 15.49
CA THR A 118 8.80 6.82 14.46
C THR A 118 9.04 8.32 14.24
N LEU A 119 9.02 9.12 15.31
CA LEU A 119 9.31 10.55 15.25
C LEU A 119 10.72 10.82 14.70
N LYS A 120 11.72 10.08 15.19
CA LYS A 120 13.09 10.18 14.67
C LYS A 120 13.12 9.95 13.16
N SER A 121 12.50 8.86 12.68
CA SER A 121 12.46 8.55 11.24
C SER A 121 11.71 9.61 10.43
N LEU A 122 10.56 10.11 10.92
CA LEU A 122 9.78 11.15 10.25
C LEU A 122 10.57 12.46 10.09
N ILE A 123 11.36 12.83 11.11
CA ILE A 123 12.15 14.06 11.13
C ILE A 123 13.42 13.89 10.29
N THR A 124 14.21 12.84 10.50
CA THR A 124 15.53 12.70 9.85
C THR A 124 15.43 12.41 8.36
N ASN A 125 14.36 11.76 7.91
CA ASN A 125 14.17 11.40 6.51
C ASN A 125 13.43 12.49 5.71
N ALA A 126 12.95 13.55 6.37
CA ALA A 126 12.39 14.71 5.70
C ALA A 126 13.50 15.71 5.33
N ASN A 127 13.37 16.36 4.18
CA ASN A 127 14.22 17.52 3.89
C ASN A 127 13.69 18.75 4.69
N ARG A 128 14.57 19.73 4.95
CA ARG A 128 14.24 20.87 5.83
C ARG A 128 13.09 21.75 5.31
N GLU A 129 12.98 21.89 4.00
CA GLU A 129 11.95 22.73 3.35
C GLU A 129 10.57 22.08 3.46
N ASP A 130 10.45 20.82 3.03
CA ASP A 130 9.23 20.05 3.14
C ASP A 130 8.77 19.90 4.59
N PHE A 131 9.70 19.73 5.52
CA PHE A 131 9.37 19.55 6.94
C PHE A 131 8.71 20.80 7.56
N ARG A 132 8.95 22.00 7.01
CA ARG A 132 8.31 23.24 7.47
C ARG A 132 6.84 23.32 7.04
N GLU A 133 6.46 22.59 6.01
CA GLU A 133 5.11 22.59 5.44
C GLU A 133 4.20 21.51 6.04
N ILE A 134 4.60 20.89 7.15
CA ILE A 134 3.83 19.84 7.79
C ILE A 134 3.52 20.11 9.26
N TYR A 135 2.46 19.50 9.77
CA TYR A 135 2.24 19.30 11.20
C TYR A 135 2.36 17.81 11.55
N ILE A 136 2.79 17.52 12.77
CA ILE A 136 2.70 16.19 13.39
C ILE A 136 1.78 16.34 14.59
N VAL A 137 0.61 15.69 14.56
CA VAL A 137 -0.34 15.68 15.67
C VAL A 137 -0.30 14.31 16.32
N ILE A 138 0.07 14.27 17.60
CA ILE A 138 0.21 13.04 18.37
C ILE A 138 -0.93 12.97 19.38
N LEU A 139 -1.81 11.99 19.23
CA LEU A 139 -2.81 11.64 20.23
C LEU A 139 -2.22 10.62 21.21
N LEU A 140 -2.03 11.05 22.46
CA LEU A 140 -1.77 10.17 23.60
C LEU A 140 -3.11 9.58 24.04
N SER A 141 -3.43 8.38 23.56
CA SER A 141 -4.76 7.79 23.68
C SER A 141 -4.99 6.96 24.95
N ASP A 142 -3.95 6.78 25.78
CA ASP A 142 -4.14 6.12 27.07
C ASP A 142 -4.84 7.03 28.08
N LEU A 143 -5.69 6.45 28.92
CA LEU A 143 -6.50 7.18 29.91
C LEU A 143 -5.71 7.46 31.20
N ASP A 144 -4.55 6.82 31.39
CA ASP A 144 -3.60 7.09 32.47
C ASP A 144 -2.96 8.50 32.33
N GLN A 145 -3.33 9.41 33.24
CA GLN A 145 -2.84 10.79 33.26
C GLN A 145 -1.33 10.88 33.55
N GLU A 146 -0.80 10.03 34.42
CA GLU A 146 0.63 10.04 34.75
C GLU A 146 1.44 9.62 33.51
N TRP A 147 0.99 8.56 32.83
CA TRP A 147 1.61 8.14 31.58
C TRP A 147 1.58 9.22 30.51
N ARG A 148 0.44 9.91 30.31
CA ARG A 148 0.35 11.03 29.35
C ARG A 148 1.31 12.17 29.71
N THR A 149 1.44 12.50 31.00
CA THR A 149 2.32 13.57 31.50
C THR A 149 3.80 13.23 31.27
N ASN A 150 4.18 11.99 31.56
CA ASN A 150 5.54 11.49 31.34
C ASN A 150 5.89 11.46 29.84
N MET A 151 5.01 10.90 29.00
CA MET A 151 5.19 10.89 27.55
C MET A 151 5.29 12.31 26.96
N THR A 152 4.47 13.25 27.44
CA THR A 152 4.52 14.65 27.01
C THR A 152 5.89 15.27 27.34
N SER A 153 6.37 15.08 28.58
CA SER A 153 7.67 15.58 29.03
C SER A 153 8.82 15.00 28.20
N GLU A 154 8.80 13.69 27.93
CA GLU A 154 9.81 13.02 27.11
C GLU A 154 9.83 13.54 25.66
N ILE A 155 8.67 13.75 25.04
CA ILE A 155 8.59 14.31 23.68
C ILE A 155 9.14 15.74 23.65
N VAL A 156 8.80 16.57 24.65
CA VAL A 156 9.31 17.94 24.77
C VAL A 156 10.83 17.98 24.92
N ASN A 157 11.37 17.11 25.79
CA ASN A 157 12.82 17.04 26.04
C ASN A 157 13.58 16.58 24.80
N ARG A 158 13.02 15.65 24.02
CA ARG A 158 13.67 15.07 22.83
C ARG A 158 13.53 15.93 21.58
N TYR A 159 12.43 16.66 21.43
CA TYR A 159 12.11 17.47 20.25
C TYR A 159 11.70 18.91 20.60
N PRO A 160 12.52 19.65 21.37
CA PRO A 160 12.13 20.95 21.92
C PRO A 160 11.87 22.00 20.84
N GLN A 161 12.59 21.95 19.72
CA GLN A 161 12.44 22.93 18.63
C GLN A 161 11.16 22.68 17.84
N GLU A 162 10.85 21.41 17.56
CA GLU A 162 9.66 21.01 16.81
C GLU A 162 8.39 21.30 17.61
N VAL A 163 8.41 21.11 18.93
CA VAL A 163 7.31 21.49 19.82
C VAL A 163 7.20 23.01 19.94
N LYS A 164 8.31 23.72 20.19
CA LYS A 164 8.32 25.18 20.34
C LYS A 164 7.80 25.89 19.08
N ASN A 165 8.17 25.41 17.90
CA ASN A 165 7.71 25.96 16.62
C ASN A 165 6.31 25.48 16.21
N GLY A 166 5.64 24.69 17.07
CA GLY A 166 4.29 24.17 16.85
C GLY A 166 4.19 23.13 15.74
N THR A 167 5.31 22.61 15.23
CA THR A 167 5.33 21.53 14.23
C THR A 167 4.83 20.23 14.85
N ILE A 168 5.28 19.89 16.06
CA ILE A 168 4.72 18.79 16.86
C ILE A 168 3.66 19.36 17.79
N LYS A 169 2.45 18.80 17.71
CA LYS A 169 1.32 19.09 18.59
C LYS A 169 0.95 17.82 19.34
N ILE A 170 0.78 17.93 20.66
CA ILE A 170 0.48 16.80 21.53
C ILE A 170 -0.91 17.02 22.12
N ILE A 171 -1.80 16.06 21.87
CA ILE A 171 -3.16 16.06 22.40
C ILE A 171 -3.40 14.79 23.23
N GLY A 172 -4.26 14.88 24.24
CA GLY A 172 -4.62 13.77 25.11
C GLY A 172 -6.06 13.35 24.92
N SER A 173 -6.33 12.06 25.13
CA SER A 173 -7.69 11.56 25.28
C SER A 173 -8.12 11.53 26.75
N PHE A 174 -9.42 11.68 27.01
CA PHE A 174 -10.00 11.69 28.35
C PHE A 174 -11.27 10.82 28.40
N ASP A 175 -11.62 10.30 29.57
CA ASP A 175 -12.73 9.34 29.75
C ASP A 175 -14.05 9.84 29.15
N TRP A 176 -14.37 11.11 29.35
CA TRP A 176 -15.62 11.73 28.87
C TRP A 176 -15.76 11.77 27.34
N MET A 177 -14.67 11.51 26.61
CA MET A 177 -14.66 11.51 25.15
C MET A 177 -15.06 10.17 24.53
N TYR A 178 -15.13 9.10 25.32
CA TYR A 178 -15.40 7.76 24.81
C TYR A 178 -16.86 7.35 25.03
N PRO A 179 -17.47 6.63 24.06
CA PRO A 179 -18.73 5.94 24.31
C PRO A 179 -18.48 4.75 25.24
N SER A 180 -19.54 4.05 25.65
CA SER A 180 -19.38 2.80 26.41
C SER A 180 -18.52 1.80 25.62
N LEU A 181 -17.47 1.30 26.26
CA LEU A 181 -16.55 0.29 25.73
C LEU A 181 -16.75 -1.10 26.39
N THR A 182 -17.83 -1.24 27.17
CA THR A 182 -18.21 -2.46 27.90
C THR A 182 -19.48 -3.07 27.31
N ASN A 183 -19.64 -4.40 27.40
CA ASN A 183 -20.81 -5.14 26.93
C ASN A 183 -21.12 -4.85 25.45
N LEU A 184 -20.08 -4.84 24.64
CA LEU A 184 -20.17 -4.44 23.25
C LEU A 184 -20.98 -5.47 22.43
N THR A 185 -21.93 -5.00 21.63
CA THR A 185 -22.79 -5.87 20.81
C THR A 185 -22.04 -6.32 19.56
N HIS A 186 -21.35 -7.45 19.62
CA HIS A 186 -20.53 -7.92 18.51
C HIS A 186 -21.26 -8.91 17.59
N HIS A 187 -21.28 -8.59 16.29
CA HIS A 187 -21.89 -9.46 15.28
C HIS A 187 -20.93 -10.41 14.53
N ARG A 188 -19.60 -10.44 14.77
CA ARG A 188 -18.69 -11.54 14.33
C ARG A 188 -17.21 -11.36 14.75
N LYS A 189 -16.56 -12.50 15.08
CA LYS A 189 -15.10 -12.83 14.96
C LYS A 189 -14.04 -12.17 15.86
N TRP A 190 -14.38 -11.61 17.01
CA TRP A 190 -13.35 -11.32 18.04
C TRP A 190 -13.30 -12.46 19.06
N HIS A 191 -12.14 -13.09 19.20
CA HIS A 191 -11.99 -14.29 20.04
C HIS A 191 -12.09 -14.01 21.56
N SER A 192 -12.06 -12.74 22.00
CA SER A 192 -12.22 -12.33 23.40
C SER A 192 -12.84 -10.93 23.53
N GLU A 193 -13.54 -10.68 24.64
CA GLU A 193 -14.07 -9.36 25.02
C GLU A 193 -12.96 -8.30 25.03
N SER A 194 -11.81 -8.64 25.63
CA SER A 194 -10.65 -7.74 25.68
C SER A 194 -10.14 -7.29 24.30
N LYS A 195 -10.15 -8.18 23.31
CA LYS A 195 -9.76 -7.85 21.93
C LYS A 195 -10.77 -6.91 21.29
N ALA A 196 -12.04 -7.13 21.60
CA ALA A 196 -13.13 -6.40 21.02
C ALA A 196 -13.23 -4.98 21.61
N THR A 197 -13.10 -4.84 22.94
CA THR A 197 -12.89 -3.56 23.63
C THR A 197 -11.68 -2.81 23.09
N TRP A 198 -10.54 -3.48 22.91
CA TRP A 198 -9.34 -2.85 22.36
C TRP A 198 -9.55 -2.32 20.94
N LYS A 199 -10.20 -3.10 20.06
CA LYS A 199 -10.53 -2.66 18.69
C LYS A 199 -11.54 -1.52 18.65
N ALA A 200 -12.58 -1.59 19.48
CA ALA A 200 -13.56 -0.54 19.62
C ALA A 200 -12.93 0.76 20.11
N LYS A 201 -12.05 0.69 21.11
CA LYS A 201 -11.28 1.83 21.59
C LYS A 201 -10.38 2.42 20.50
N GLN A 202 -9.63 1.58 19.77
CA GLN A 202 -8.75 2.03 18.69
C GLN A 202 -9.52 2.79 17.60
N ASN A 203 -10.71 2.31 17.22
CA ASN A 203 -11.58 3.02 16.28
C ASN A 203 -11.93 4.43 16.79
N ILE A 204 -12.30 4.57 18.07
CA ILE A 204 -12.62 5.86 18.66
C ILE A 204 -11.36 6.74 18.78
N ASP A 205 -10.20 6.18 19.11
CA ASP A 205 -8.92 6.93 19.13
C ASP A 205 -8.65 7.58 17.76
N PHE A 206 -8.89 6.84 16.67
CA PHE A 206 -8.74 7.36 15.30
C PHE A 206 -9.75 8.48 15.01
N VAL A 207 -11.01 8.26 15.37
CA VAL A 207 -12.10 9.25 15.23
C VAL A 207 -11.74 10.55 15.95
N LEU A 208 -11.27 10.49 17.19
CA LEU A 208 -10.89 11.67 17.98
C LEU A 208 -9.77 12.46 17.30
N LEU A 209 -8.74 11.78 16.80
CA LEU A 209 -7.65 12.42 16.08
C LEU A 209 -8.14 13.08 14.77
N TRP A 210 -8.99 12.40 14.00
CA TRP A 210 -9.54 12.95 12.75
C TRP A 210 -10.42 14.17 12.99
N LEU A 211 -11.29 14.12 14.01
CA LEU A 211 -12.13 15.26 14.37
C LEU A 211 -11.30 16.45 14.84
N TYR A 212 -10.23 16.22 15.62
CA TYR A 212 -9.31 17.29 16.01
C TYR A 212 -8.71 17.99 14.78
N VAL A 213 -8.16 17.23 13.83
CA VAL A 213 -7.54 17.80 12.62
C VAL A 213 -8.58 18.48 11.73
N TYR A 214 -9.76 17.88 11.56
CA TYR A 214 -10.87 18.46 10.80
C TYR A 214 -11.29 19.83 11.37
N LYS A 215 -11.43 19.93 12.70
CA LYS A 215 -11.91 21.15 13.37
C LYS A 215 -10.88 22.27 13.38
N THR A 216 -9.63 21.91 13.65
CA THR A 216 -8.53 22.87 13.67
C THR A 216 -8.12 23.33 12.28
N LYS A 217 -8.49 22.59 11.21
CA LYS A 217 -8.20 22.91 9.80
C LYS A 217 -6.72 23.23 9.55
N LEU A 218 -5.82 22.54 10.28
CA LEU A 218 -4.38 22.81 10.29
C LEU A 218 -3.72 22.64 8.93
N SER A 219 -4.28 21.80 8.06
CA SER A 219 -3.69 21.51 6.75
C SER A 219 -4.71 21.20 5.67
N GLU A 220 -4.24 21.19 4.42
CA GLU A 220 -5.02 20.75 3.27
C GLU A 220 -5.23 19.24 3.24
N PHE A 221 -4.16 18.49 3.50
CA PHE A 221 -4.17 17.03 3.53
C PHE A 221 -3.91 16.49 4.93
N TYR A 222 -4.39 15.27 5.16
CA TYR A 222 -4.13 14.51 6.38
C TYR A 222 -3.60 13.12 6.04
N LEU A 223 -2.48 12.72 6.65
CA LEU A 223 -1.93 11.37 6.58
C LEU A 223 -2.12 10.68 7.93
N HIS A 224 -2.86 9.58 7.94
CA HIS A 224 -2.99 8.74 9.12
C HIS A 224 -1.76 7.83 9.27
N LEU A 225 -1.17 7.79 10.47
CA LEU A 225 -0.04 6.96 10.83
C LEU A 225 -0.28 6.30 12.20
N GLU A 226 0.38 5.18 12.42
CA GLU A 226 0.55 4.54 13.73
C GLU A 226 1.91 4.95 14.33
N ASP A 227 2.10 4.73 15.63
CA ASP A 227 3.31 5.16 16.36
C ASP A 227 4.52 4.22 16.19
N ASP A 228 4.43 3.22 15.33
CA ASP A 228 5.45 2.19 15.10
C ASP A 228 5.79 2.01 13.61
N VAL A 229 6.06 3.11 12.93
CA VAL A 229 6.41 3.14 11.50
C VAL A 229 7.75 3.82 11.24
N ILE A 230 8.44 3.38 10.19
CA ILE A 230 9.61 4.06 9.62
C ILE A 230 9.32 4.52 8.20
N THR A 231 10.10 5.50 7.74
CA THR A 231 9.96 6.10 6.40
C THR A 231 11.21 5.93 5.57
N VAL A 232 11.09 6.09 4.25
CA VAL A 232 12.24 6.29 3.35
C VAL A 232 12.66 7.76 3.27
N GLY A 233 13.91 8.03 2.91
CA GLY A 233 14.42 9.38 2.66
C GLY A 233 13.61 10.14 1.59
N GLY A 234 13.27 11.40 1.88
CA GLY A 234 12.54 12.31 0.98
C GLY A 234 11.08 11.91 0.74
N TYR A 235 10.44 11.25 1.72
CA TYR A 235 9.07 10.76 1.59
C TYR A 235 8.05 11.90 1.36
N ILE A 236 8.18 13.06 2.01
CA ILE A 236 7.23 14.18 1.83
C ILE A 236 7.22 14.66 0.38
N LYS A 237 8.39 14.93 -0.21
CA LYS A 237 8.52 15.26 -1.64
C LYS A 237 7.89 14.19 -2.54
N ALA A 238 8.12 12.91 -2.21
CA ALA A 238 7.55 11.80 -2.97
C ALA A 238 6.02 11.75 -2.86
N MET A 239 5.45 12.08 -1.70
CA MET A 239 4.00 12.20 -1.50
C MET A 239 3.43 13.38 -2.28
N LYS A 240 4.03 14.57 -2.18
CA LYS A 240 3.63 15.77 -2.94
C LYS A 240 3.60 15.50 -4.44
N ASN A 241 4.66 14.90 -4.98
CA ASN A 241 4.70 14.52 -6.39
C ASN A 241 3.58 13.53 -6.73
N PHE A 242 3.35 12.51 -5.90
CA PHE A 242 2.30 11.54 -6.15
C PHE A 242 0.90 12.15 -6.10
N ILE A 243 0.64 13.10 -5.19
CA ILE A 243 -0.61 13.88 -5.15
C ILE A 243 -0.79 14.68 -6.45
N ASN A 244 0.24 15.40 -6.87
CA ASN A 244 0.20 16.24 -8.08
C ASN A 244 0.09 15.43 -9.38
N ASP A 245 0.54 14.17 -9.38
CA ASP A 245 0.43 13.26 -10.52
C ASP A 245 -1.00 12.72 -10.71
N GLN A 246 -1.91 12.91 -9.75
CA GLN A 246 -3.31 12.45 -9.87
C GLN A 246 -4.08 13.37 -10.83
N LYS A 247 -4.69 12.77 -11.86
CA LYS A 247 -5.41 13.49 -12.92
C LYS A 247 -6.92 13.61 -12.69
N GLY A 248 -7.44 12.96 -11.66
CA GLY A 248 -8.87 12.96 -11.33
C GLY A 248 -9.07 13.01 -9.82
N GLU A 249 -10.32 13.19 -9.42
CA GLU A 249 -10.73 13.20 -8.02
C GLU A 249 -10.35 11.89 -7.33
N TRP A 250 -9.89 12.00 -6.09
CA TRP A 250 -9.53 10.88 -5.26
C TRP A 250 -9.94 11.15 -3.81
N THR A 251 -10.32 10.10 -3.10
CA THR A 251 -10.67 10.15 -1.68
C THR A 251 -9.47 9.77 -0.82
N CYS A 252 -8.73 8.74 -1.22
CA CYS A 252 -7.66 8.16 -0.43
C CYS A 252 -6.46 7.78 -1.30
N LEU A 253 -5.28 8.34 -1.00
CA LEU A 253 -4.00 7.87 -1.54
C LEU A 253 -3.24 7.07 -0.49
N GLU A 254 -2.61 5.98 -0.91
CA GLU A 254 -1.99 5.05 0.01
C GLU A 254 -0.47 4.99 -0.18
N PHE A 255 0.26 5.14 0.92
CA PHE A 255 1.73 5.07 0.94
C PHE A 255 2.25 3.87 1.76
N SER A 256 1.33 3.02 2.23
CA SER A 256 1.54 1.65 2.69
C SER A 256 0.34 0.79 2.32
N GLU A 257 0.56 -0.48 2.00
CA GLU A 257 -0.51 -1.47 1.77
C GLU A 257 -1.20 -1.93 3.05
N LEU A 258 -0.58 -1.69 4.22
CA LEU A 258 -1.02 -2.22 5.50
C LEU A 258 -2.13 -1.35 6.11
N GLY A 259 -3.29 -1.95 6.38
CA GLY A 259 -4.34 -1.40 7.25
C GLY A 259 -4.63 0.09 7.03
N MET A 260 -4.75 0.84 8.13
CA MET A 260 -4.88 2.31 8.15
C MET A 260 -3.53 3.07 8.07
N ILE A 261 -2.40 2.37 8.04
CA ILE A 261 -1.08 2.99 7.98
C ILE A 261 -0.91 3.76 6.66
N ALA A 262 -0.44 5.00 6.79
CA ALA A 262 -0.07 5.89 5.69
C ALA A 262 -1.17 6.07 4.64
N LYS A 263 -2.41 6.24 5.13
CA LYS A 263 -3.59 6.59 4.32
C LYS A 263 -3.77 8.10 4.33
N LEU A 264 -3.72 8.70 3.15
CA LEU A 264 -3.83 10.13 2.94
C LEU A 264 -5.24 10.48 2.48
N TYR A 265 -5.86 11.43 3.14
CA TYR A 265 -7.17 11.99 2.81
C TYR A 265 -7.07 13.51 2.66
N HIS A 266 -8.02 14.11 1.96
CA HIS A 266 -8.28 15.54 2.13
C HIS A 266 -8.80 15.80 3.54
N THR A 267 -8.36 16.90 4.18
CA THR A 267 -8.79 17.23 5.54
C THR A 267 -10.32 17.38 5.65
N HIS A 268 -11.01 17.80 4.59
CA HIS A 268 -12.46 17.96 4.59
C HIS A 268 -13.23 16.62 4.60
N ASP A 269 -12.63 15.52 4.14
CA ASP A 269 -13.26 14.19 4.14
C ASP A 269 -13.23 13.53 5.53
N LEU A 270 -12.39 14.02 6.44
CA LEU A 270 -12.17 13.42 7.75
C LEU A 270 -13.44 13.35 8.60
N GLU A 271 -14.35 14.32 8.49
CA GLU A 271 -15.60 14.29 9.24
C GLU A 271 -16.49 13.12 8.81
N ALA A 272 -16.61 12.88 7.51
CA ALA A 272 -17.40 11.79 6.97
C ALA A 272 -16.78 10.43 7.31
N LEU A 273 -15.46 10.30 7.19
CA LEU A 273 -14.73 9.10 7.60
C LEU A 273 -14.90 8.82 9.10
N ALA A 274 -14.75 9.86 9.94
CA ALA A 274 -14.95 9.77 11.38
C ALA A 274 -16.37 9.32 11.73
N LYS A 275 -17.40 9.89 11.09
CA LYS A 275 -18.80 9.47 11.26
C LYS A 275 -19.00 8.00 10.92
N MET A 276 -18.44 7.53 9.81
CA MET A 276 -18.60 6.13 9.40
C MET A 276 -17.88 5.16 10.34
N VAL A 277 -16.66 5.48 10.78
CA VAL A 277 -15.93 4.64 11.75
C VAL A 277 -16.60 4.67 13.12
N ALA A 278 -17.08 5.83 13.57
CA ALA A 278 -17.84 5.96 14.81
C ALA A 278 -19.16 5.19 14.76
N LEU A 279 -19.82 5.10 13.61
CA LEU A 279 -21.06 4.32 13.47
C LEU A 279 -20.83 2.81 13.62
N PHE A 280 -19.67 2.31 13.20
CA PHE A 280 -19.34 0.88 13.19
C PHE A 280 -18.21 0.50 14.15
N TYR A 281 -18.01 1.30 15.20
CA TYR A 281 -16.82 1.17 16.05
C TYR A 281 -16.80 -0.16 16.81
N GLN A 282 -17.96 -0.77 17.10
CA GLN A 282 -18.07 -2.05 17.80
C GLN A 282 -18.00 -3.25 16.85
N GLU A 283 -18.36 -3.04 15.58
CA GLU A 283 -18.65 -4.11 14.63
C GLU A 283 -17.44 -4.48 13.78
N GLN A 284 -16.62 -3.51 13.40
CA GLN A 284 -15.47 -3.74 12.53
C GLN A 284 -14.33 -2.77 12.80
N PRO A 285 -13.07 -3.16 12.54
CA PRO A 285 -11.94 -2.25 12.70
C PRO A 285 -11.94 -1.19 11.58
N ALA A 286 -11.36 -0.03 11.84
CA ALA A 286 -11.20 1.05 10.86
C ALA A 286 -10.47 0.57 9.59
N ASP A 287 -9.55 -0.40 9.72
CA ASP A 287 -8.86 -1.09 8.62
C ASP A 287 -9.82 -1.72 7.60
N ASN A 288 -11.03 -2.10 8.03
CA ASN A 288 -12.08 -2.61 7.15
C ASN A 288 -13.03 -1.51 6.72
N THR A 289 -13.39 -0.61 7.65
CA THR A 289 -14.37 0.46 7.38
C THR A 289 -13.92 1.37 6.23
N TYR A 290 -12.64 1.72 6.12
CA TYR A 290 -12.18 2.62 5.05
C TYR A 290 -12.32 2.02 3.64
N LEU A 291 -12.24 0.68 3.53
CA LEU A 291 -12.45 -0.04 2.26
C LEU A 291 -13.91 0.06 1.79
N HIS A 292 -14.84 0.32 2.71
CA HIS A 292 -16.24 0.61 2.40
C HIS A 292 -16.51 2.10 2.22
N PHE A 293 -15.80 2.96 2.97
CA PHE A 293 -15.89 4.41 2.86
C PHE A 293 -15.48 4.91 1.46
N ASN A 294 -14.30 4.48 0.98
CA ASN A 294 -13.75 4.98 -0.28
C ASN A 294 -14.68 4.76 -1.49
N PRO A 295 -15.31 3.57 -1.68
CA PRO A 295 -16.31 3.38 -2.73
C PRO A 295 -17.56 4.27 -2.59
N GLN A 296 -18.00 4.60 -1.36
CA GLN A 296 -19.11 5.53 -1.14
C GLN A 296 -18.73 6.96 -1.55
N MET A 297 -17.44 7.30 -1.46
CA MET A 297 -16.85 8.53 -1.98
C MET A 297 -16.43 8.41 -3.46
N LEU A 298 -16.98 7.43 -4.19
CA LEU A 298 -16.77 7.17 -5.62
C LEU A 298 -15.34 6.72 -6.02
N GLN A 299 -14.49 6.35 -5.05
CA GLN A 299 -13.19 5.73 -5.31
C GLN A 299 -13.27 4.20 -5.20
N PHE A 300 -13.58 3.53 -6.31
CA PHE A 300 -13.75 2.06 -6.37
C PHE A 300 -12.44 1.26 -6.41
N ARG A 301 -11.29 1.91 -6.58
CA ARG A 301 -9.97 1.27 -6.65
C ARG A 301 -9.01 1.91 -5.67
N ARG A 302 -8.15 1.08 -5.06
CA ARG A 302 -7.05 1.55 -4.23
C ARG A 302 -6.00 2.25 -5.10
N ILE A 303 -5.57 3.44 -4.70
CA ILE A 303 -4.55 4.23 -5.39
C ILE A 303 -3.29 4.22 -4.54
N ILE A 304 -2.45 3.22 -4.76
CA ILE A 304 -1.26 2.95 -3.94
C ILE A 304 -0.01 3.44 -4.67
N ARG A 305 0.77 4.31 -4.01
CA ARG A 305 2.09 4.70 -4.49
C ARG A 305 3.05 3.52 -4.33
N LYS A 306 3.70 3.11 -5.43
CA LYS A 306 4.71 2.02 -5.46
C LYS A 306 6.09 2.55 -5.87
N PRO A 307 7.20 2.15 -5.22
CA PRO A 307 7.26 1.40 -3.94
C PRO A 307 6.51 2.12 -2.82
N THR A 308 6.19 1.49 -1.70
CA THR A 308 5.57 2.21 -0.57
C THR A 308 6.63 3.08 0.14
N LEU A 309 6.19 4.05 0.94
CA LEU A 309 7.08 5.01 1.61
C LEU A 309 7.22 4.75 3.11
N PHE A 310 6.31 3.95 3.68
CA PHE A 310 6.22 3.68 5.11
C PHE A 310 6.25 2.17 5.37
N GLN A 311 6.87 1.78 6.48
CA GLN A 311 6.96 0.39 6.94
C GLN A 311 6.66 0.32 8.43
N HIS A 312 5.75 -0.58 8.80
CA HIS A 312 5.49 -0.95 10.18
C HIS A 312 6.69 -1.71 10.80
N ILE A 313 7.13 -1.32 11.99
CA ILE A 313 8.25 -1.93 12.72
C ILE A 313 7.83 -2.47 14.09
N GLY A 314 6.61 -2.22 14.54
CA GLY A 314 6.10 -2.69 15.82
C GLY A 314 6.06 -4.21 15.85
N MET A 315 6.80 -4.83 16.76
CA MET A 315 6.69 -6.28 16.98
C MET A 315 5.69 -6.60 18.07
N THR A 316 5.55 -5.71 19.07
CA THR A 316 4.64 -5.87 20.21
C THR A 316 3.44 -4.95 20.06
N SER A 317 2.24 -5.52 19.96
CA SER A 317 1.00 -4.75 19.95
C SER A 317 0.75 -4.06 21.30
N SER A 318 -0.02 -2.97 21.31
CA SER A 318 -0.63 -2.45 22.55
C SER A 318 -1.69 -3.40 23.12
N GLN A 319 -2.20 -4.32 22.30
CA GLN A 319 -2.95 -5.46 22.78
C GLN A 319 -2.03 -6.48 23.46
N TRP A 320 -2.35 -6.87 24.70
CA TRP A 320 -1.56 -7.85 25.46
C TRP A 320 -1.41 -9.19 24.72
N GLY A 321 -0.16 -9.65 24.59
CA GLY A 321 0.17 -10.97 24.05
C GLY A 321 0.19 -11.13 22.53
N HIS A 322 0.06 -10.06 21.73
CA HIS A 322 0.05 -10.16 20.26
C HIS A 322 1.36 -9.68 19.62
N VAL A 323 1.99 -10.56 18.83
CA VAL A 323 3.16 -10.25 18.00
C VAL A 323 2.70 -9.92 16.58
N GLN A 324 3.01 -8.72 16.08
CA GLN A 324 2.64 -8.28 14.73
C GLN A 324 3.87 -8.23 13.82
N ALA A 325 4.03 -9.23 12.94
CA ALA A 325 5.20 -9.33 12.06
C ALA A 325 4.95 -8.83 10.62
N LEU A 326 3.80 -8.20 10.36
CA LEU A 326 3.42 -7.77 9.01
C LEU A 326 4.43 -6.76 8.45
N LYS A 327 4.97 -7.08 7.28
CA LYS A 327 5.81 -6.19 6.48
C LYS A 327 5.09 -5.72 5.23
N ASP A 328 5.31 -4.48 4.86
CA ASP A 328 4.74 -3.94 3.64
C ASP A 328 5.52 -4.53 2.47
N ARG A 329 4.82 -5.27 1.62
CA ARG A 329 5.46 -6.00 0.53
C ARG A 329 6.21 -5.06 -0.38
N PHE A 330 5.69 -3.87 -0.67
CA PHE A 330 6.30 -2.94 -1.62
C PHE A 330 7.23 -1.92 -0.95
N PHE A 331 7.51 -2.07 0.36
CA PHE A 331 8.44 -1.19 1.04
C PHE A 331 9.85 -1.66 0.73
N VAL A 332 10.54 -0.86 -0.07
CA VAL A 332 11.93 -1.11 -0.38
C VAL A 332 12.69 0.11 0.08
N ALA A 333 13.42 -0.06 1.18
CA ALA A 333 14.41 0.93 1.57
C ALA A 333 15.30 1.18 0.35
N ASN A 334 15.46 2.44 -0.04
CA ASN A 334 16.38 2.85 -1.10
C ASN A 334 17.84 2.42 -0.81
N ASP A 335 18.09 1.90 0.40
CA ASP A 335 19.38 1.46 0.92
C ASP A 335 19.62 -0.05 0.74
N GLN A 336 19.10 -0.67 -0.31
CA GLN A 336 19.48 -2.05 -0.64
C GLN A 336 20.98 -2.08 -0.95
N LYS A 337 21.74 -2.70 -0.04
CA LYS A 337 23.17 -2.91 -0.20
C LYS A 337 23.38 -3.92 -1.32
N LYS A 338 24.22 -3.58 -2.29
CA LYS A 338 24.56 -4.50 -3.37
C LYS A 338 25.27 -5.73 -2.82
N VAL A 339 24.73 -6.91 -3.15
CA VAL A 339 25.33 -8.20 -2.79
C VAL A 339 26.62 -8.42 -3.58
N LEU A 340 26.64 -7.98 -4.84
CA LEU A 340 27.80 -8.06 -5.72
C LEU A 340 28.64 -6.78 -5.61
N LYS A 341 29.90 -6.92 -5.20
CA LYS A 341 30.90 -5.85 -5.25
C LYS A 341 31.76 -6.05 -6.50
N GLY A 342 31.33 -5.46 -7.61
CA GLY A 342 32.05 -5.51 -8.89
C GLY A 342 32.90 -4.27 -9.14
N ASP A 343 34.00 -4.44 -9.87
CA ASP A 343 34.88 -3.40 -10.41
C ASP A 343 34.34 -2.86 -11.75
N ASN A 344 33.06 -2.45 -11.74
CA ASN A 344 32.33 -2.10 -12.95
C ASN A 344 32.96 -0.90 -13.70
N PRO A 345 33.45 -1.10 -14.95
CA PRO A 345 34.05 -0.02 -15.74
C PRO A 345 33.05 1.10 -16.09
N PRO A 346 33.49 2.32 -16.38
CA PRO A 346 32.56 3.39 -16.79
C PRO A 346 31.74 3.00 -18.04
N ALA A 347 30.42 3.08 -17.92
CA ALA A 347 29.48 2.70 -18.98
C ALA A 347 28.20 3.56 -18.95
N LYS A 348 27.51 3.60 -20.09
CA LYS A 348 26.13 4.08 -20.19
C LYS A 348 25.18 2.91 -20.12
N VAL A 349 24.09 3.06 -19.37
CA VAL A 349 23.11 2.00 -19.15
C VAL A 349 21.78 2.41 -19.77
N PHE A 350 21.19 1.50 -20.53
CA PHE A 350 19.91 1.71 -21.21
C PHE A 350 18.99 0.53 -20.95
N THR A 351 17.68 0.75 -21.04
CA THR A 351 16.72 -0.35 -21.02
C THR A 351 15.47 0.01 -21.81
N SER A 352 14.83 -0.99 -22.41
CA SER A 352 13.48 -0.84 -22.98
C SER A 352 12.37 -0.93 -21.93
N LEU A 353 12.71 -1.41 -20.73
CA LEU A 353 11.76 -1.59 -19.63
C LEU A 353 11.33 -0.22 -19.07
N ARG A 354 10.07 -0.09 -18.69
CA ARG A 354 9.55 1.13 -18.06
C ARG A 354 9.93 1.15 -16.58
N PHE A 355 10.51 2.24 -16.09
CA PHE A 355 10.90 2.39 -14.68
C PHE A 355 10.47 3.75 -14.11
N LEU A 356 10.53 3.89 -12.78
CA LEU A 356 10.42 5.19 -12.09
C LEU A 356 11.79 5.86 -12.04
N SER A 357 11.85 7.18 -12.13
CA SER A 357 13.12 7.94 -12.13
C SER A 357 14.09 7.56 -11.00
N LYS A 358 13.58 7.18 -9.81
CA LYS A 358 14.40 6.74 -8.66
C LYS A 358 14.96 5.31 -8.75
N HIS A 359 14.44 4.47 -9.65
CA HIS A 359 14.91 3.09 -9.88
C HIS A 359 15.46 2.93 -11.29
N SER A 360 16.32 3.88 -11.66
CA SER A 360 16.90 3.96 -13.00
C SER A 360 17.83 2.76 -13.28
N PRO A 361 18.08 2.42 -14.55
CA PRO A 361 18.93 1.28 -14.90
C PRO A 361 20.36 1.44 -14.38
N GLU A 362 20.86 2.67 -14.23
CA GLU A 362 22.17 2.96 -13.65
C GLU A 362 22.30 2.40 -12.22
N ASN A 363 21.21 2.34 -11.46
CA ASN A 363 21.20 1.77 -10.11
C ASN A 363 21.45 0.27 -10.09
N ALA A 364 21.26 -0.46 -11.19
CA ALA A 364 21.71 -1.86 -11.26
C ALA A 364 23.22 -1.97 -11.50
N TYR A 365 23.82 -1.00 -12.19
CA TYR A 365 25.21 -1.05 -12.64
C TYR A 365 26.22 -0.35 -11.72
N ASN A 366 25.84 0.74 -11.06
CA ASN A 366 26.75 1.48 -10.17
C ASN A 366 27.19 0.66 -8.94
N THR A 367 28.11 1.16 -8.11
CA THR A 367 28.49 0.52 -6.84
C THR A 367 27.74 1.08 -5.62
N SER A 368 27.01 2.18 -5.82
CA SER A 368 26.19 2.85 -4.81
C SER A 368 25.00 2.00 -4.35
N PHE A 369 24.36 2.37 -3.24
CA PHE A 369 23.12 1.73 -2.82
C PHE A 369 22.01 1.88 -3.88
N GLY A 370 21.07 0.93 -3.87
CA GLY A 370 19.89 0.96 -4.73
C GLY A 370 19.85 -0.18 -5.74
N TYR A 371 18.78 -0.18 -6.53
CA TYR A 371 18.45 -1.23 -7.48
C TYR A 371 17.61 -0.66 -8.63
N PHE A 372 17.64 -1.35 -9.77
CA PHE A 372 16.72 -1.12 -10.88
C PHE A 372 15.42 -1.88 -10.62
N TRP A 373 14.27 -1.27 -10.93
CA TRP A 373 12.98 -1.93 -10.82
C TRP A 373 12.02 -1.47 -11.93
N SER A 374 11.53 -2.45 -12.68
CA SER A 374 10.61 -2.24 -13.78
C SER A 374 9.16 -2.12 -13.26
N LYS A 375 8.41 -1.15 -13.78
CA LYS A 375 6.96 -1.02 -13.56
C LYS A 375 6.14 -2.10 -14.26
N SER A 376 6.74 -2.79 -15.24
CA SER A 376 6.04 -3.75 -16.09
C SER A 376 6.80 -5.07 -16.15
N LYS A 377 6.05 -6.17 -16.27
CA LYS A 377 6.63 -7.48 -16.62
C LYS A 377 7.38 -7.35 -17.94
N ALA A 378 8.58 -7.92 -18.00
CA ALA A 378 9.38 -7.94 -19.21
C ALA A 378 8.65 -8.71 -20.32
N ARG A 379 8.68 -8.16 -21.53
CA ARG A 379 8.14 -8.77 -22.74
C ARG A 379 9.27 -9.40 -23.54
N LYS A 380 8.90 -10.24 -24.51
CA LYS A 380 9.86 -10.80 -25.46
C LYS A 380 10.57 -9.65 -26.19
N ASN A 381 11.91 -9.72 -26.26
CA ASN A 381 12.81 -8.72 -26.85
C ASN A 381 12.98 -7.43 -26.04
N ASP A 382 12.43 -7.33 -24.83
CA ASP A 382 12.89 -6.29 -23.91
C ASP A 382 14.38 -6.48 -23.62
N ASN A 383 15.11 -5.38 -23.41
CA ASN A 383 16.55 -5.41 -23.23
C ASN A 383 17.04 -4.49 -22.11
N PHE A 384 18.20 -4.85 -21.59
CA PHE A 384 19.00 -4.04 -20.69
C PHE A 384 20.41 -3.98 -21.25
N ARG A 385 20.91 -2.78 -21.53
CA ARG A 385 22.13 -2.55 -22.32
C ARG A 385 23.14 -1.81 -21.48
N ILE A 386 24.38 -2.29 -21.50
CA ILE A 386 25.53 -1.65 -20.85
C ILE A 386 26.57 -1.40 -21.92
N ILE A 387 26.78 -0.13 -22.26
CA ILE A 387 27.71 0.29 -23.30
C ILE A 387 28.92 0.93 -22.62
N PHE A 388 30.07 0.26 -22.68
CA PHE A 388 31.28 0.78 -22.04
C PHE A 388 31.79 2.01 -22.77
N ASN A 389 32.26 3.00 -22.01
CA ASN A 389 32.79 4.24 -22.57
C ASN A 389 34.07 3.99 -23.40
N LYS A 390 34.84 2.97 -23.02
CA LYS A 390 36.05 2.51 -23.72
C LYS A 390 36.00 0.98 -23.83
N PRO A 391 36.64 0.38 -24.85
CA PRO A 391 36.73 -1.08 -24.94
C PRO A 391 37.38 -1.70 -23.68
N GLN A 392 36.81 -2.79 -23.18
CA GLN A 392 37.22 -3.42 -21.91
C GLN A 392 37.61 -4.89 -22.10
N SER A 393 38.64 -5.33 -21.39
CA SER A 393 38.97 -6.76 -21.26
C SER A 393 38.22 -7.35 -20.06
N ILE A 394 37.03 -7.90 -20.31
CA ILE A 394 36.16 -8.44 -19.26
C ILE A 394 36.59 -9.86 -18.92
N LYS A 395 36.79 -10.18 -17.64
CA LYS A 395 37.15 -11.55 -17.18
C LYS A 395 35.93 -12.36 -16.76
N ARG A 396 34.94 -11.71 -16.15
CA ARG A 396 33.73 -12.34 -15.60
C ARG A 396 32.57 -11.36 -15.68
N ILE A 397 31.37 -11.86 -15.97
CA ILE A 397 30.12 -11.10 -15.88
C ILE A 397 29.20 -11.85 -14.94
N VAL A 398 28.75 -11.16 -13.89
CA VAL A 398 27.74 -11.66 -12.97
C VAL A 398 26.56 -10.72 -12.98
N VAL A 399 25.36 -11.25 -13.21
CA VAL A 399 24.11 -10.50 -13.05
C VAL A 399 23.22 -11.26 -12.08
N ASN A 400 22.75 -10.56 -11.05
CA ASN A 400 21.76 -11.05 -10.10
C ASN A 400 20.52 -10.17 -10.18
N SER A 401 19.37 -10.81 -10.38
CA SER A 401 18.06 -10.17 -10.44
C SER A 401 17.11 -10.83 -9.45
N GLY A 402 16.20 -10.03 -8.89
CA GLY A 402 15.42 -10.40 -7.72
C GLY A 402 16.03 -9.86 -6.43
N LEU A 403 15.15 -9.56 -5.49
CA LEU A 403 15.51 -9.22 -4.11
C LEU A 403 14.92 -10.30 -3.20
N ASP A 404 15.53 -10.56 -2.05
CA ASP A 404 15.01 -11.57 -1.10
C ASP A 404 13.59 -11.22 -0.62
N VAL A 405 13.28 -9.93 -0.54
CA VAL A 405 11.94 -9.41 -0.21
C VAL A 405 10.93 -9.51 -1.36
N PHE A 406 11.40 -9.68 -2.61
CA PHE A 406 10.58 -9.90 -3.81
C PHE A 406 11.12 -11.08 -4.63
N PRO A 407 10.99 -12.33 -4.13
CA PRO A 407 11.61 -13.49 -4.76
C PRO A 407 11.05 -13.80 -6.16
N GLU A 408 9.86 -13.27 -6.48
CA GLU A 408 9.21 -13.40 -7.79
C GLU A 408 9.55 -12.27 -8.77
N ASP A 409 10.09 -11.14 -8.31
CA ASP A 409 10.47 -10.01 -9.17
C ASP A 409 11.88 -10.21 -9.74
N LYS A 410 12.08 -11.31 -10.48
CA LYS A 410 13.37 -11.72 -11.06
C LYS A 410 13.26 -12.07 -12.54
N ILE A 411 14.41 -12.18 -13.19
CA ILE A 411 14.49 -12.66 -14.56
C ILE A 411 14.41 -14.19 -14.55
N TYR A 412 13.22 -14.72 -14.87
CA TYR A 412 13.02 -16.17 -14.96
C TYR A 412 13.72 -16.79 -16.17
N SER A 413 13.77 -16.06 -17.29
CA SER A 413 14.39 -16.51 -18.52
C SER A 413 14.93 -15.32 -19.32
N GLY A 414 16.18 -15.42 -19.75
CA GLY A 414 16.84 -14.40 -20.56
C GLY A 414 18.22 -14.84 -20.98
N LEU A 415 18.80 -14.13 -21.96
CA LEU A 415 20.14 -14.39 -22.48
C LEU A 415 21.06 -13.23 -22.11
N LEU A 416 22.31 -13.57 -21.81
CA LEU A 416 23.41 -12.63 -21.70
C LEU A 416 24.17 -12.66 -23.01
N GLU A 417 24.25 -11.51 -23.67
CA GLU A 417 24.94 -11.34 -24.94
C GLU A 417 26.04 -10.26 -24.85
N ILE A 418 27.02 -10.37 -25.71
CA ILE A 418 28.11 -9.38 -25.84
C ILE A 418 28.33 -9.04 -27.31
N SER A 419 28.81 -7.82 -27.53
CA SER A 419 29.17 -7.34 -28.85
C SER A 419 30.47 -6.53 -28.78
N SER A 420 31.30 -6.69 -29.79
CA SER A 420 32.51 -5.88 -30.00
C SER A 420 32.34 -4.84 -31.11
N LYS A 421 31.12 -4.64 -31.61
CA LYS A 421 30.83 -3.69 -32.71
C LYS A 421 29.68 -2.78 -32.32
N SER A 422 29.98 -1.48 -32.26
CA SER A 422 29.03 -0.42 -31.99
C SER A 422 28.57 0.21 -33.32
N ILE A 423 27.25 0.31 -33.53
CA ILE A 423 26.68 1.03 -34.68
C ILE A 423 26.76 2.54 -34.43
N ASN A 424 26.41 2.95 -33.20
CA ASN A 424 26.44 4.34 -32.74
C ASN A 424 26.70 4.38 -31.22
N LYS A 425 26.75 5.59 -30.62
CA LYS A 425 27.01 5.76 -29.17
C LYS A 425 26.01 5.06 -28.24
N ASN A 426 24.86 4.60 -28.76
CA ASN A 426 23.74 4.07 -27.99
C ASN A 426 23.32 2.64 -28.42
N ASP A 427 23.97 2.04 -29.43
CA ASP A 427 23.53 0.75 -29.97
C ASP A 427 24.65 -0.06 -30.65
N CYS A 428 24.48 -1.39 -30.69
CA CYS A 428 25.54 -2.34 -31.06
C CYS A 428 24.97 -3.48 -31.91
N THR A 429 25.85 -4.19 -32.63
CA THR A 429 25.51 -5.28 -33.57
C THR A 429 26.33 -6.53 -33.33
N ASP A 430 26.04 -7.62 -34.03
CA ASP A 430 26.81 -8.87 -33.96
C ASP A 430 26.88 -9.46 -32.55
N TYR A 431 25.74 -9.46 -31.87
CA TYR A 431 25.63 -10.01 -30.53
C TYR A 431 25.92 -11.52 -30.52
N LYS A 432 26.75 -11.93 -29.55
CA LYS A 432 27.05 -13.33 -29.25
C LYS A 432 26.51 -13.67 -27.88
N ILE A 433 25.71 -14.73 -27.81
CA ILE A 433 25.21 -15.27 -26.56
C ILE A 433 26.37 -15.91 -25.81
N ILE A 434 26.56 -15.54 -24.54
CA ILE A 434 27.62 -16.07 -23.67
C ILE A 434 27.07 -16.70 -22.38
N GLY A 435 25.78 -16.53 -22.09
CA GLY A 435 25.16 -17.13 -20.92
C GLY A 435 23.64 -17.05 -20.96
N GLN A 436 23.01 -17.81 -20.08
CA GLN A 436 21.57 -17.83 -19.89
C GLN A 436 21.26 -17.59 -18.40
N PHE A 437 20.18 -16.86 -18.14
CA PHE A 437 19.69 -16.67 -16.78
C PHE A 437 19.05 -17.96 -16.27
N VAL A 438 19.45 -18.38 -15.07
CA VAL A 438 18.85 -19.47 -14.30
C VAL A 438 18.37 -18.89 -12.98
N ASN A 439 17.05 -18.89 -12.76
CA ASN A 439 16.41 -18.40 -11.54
C ASN A 439 16.92 -17.01 -11.10
N GLY A 440 16.92 -16.04 -12.03
CA GLY A 440 17.35 -14.67 -11.76
C GLY A 440 18.86 -14.42 -11.82
N LYS A 441 19.70 -15.45 -12.01
CA LYS A 441 21.16 -15.32 -11.97
C LYS A 441 21.82 -15.77 -13.27
N VAL A 442 22.90 -15.09 -13.64
CA VAL A 442 23.86 -15.55 -14.65
C VAL A 442 25.27 -15.20 -14.18
N ASP A 443 26.19 -16.15 -14.34
CA ASP A 443 27.59 -16.01 -13.96
C ASP A 443 28.45 -16.64 -15.04
N VAL A 444 29.09 -15.80 -15.85
CA VAL A 444 29.96 -16.22 -16.95
C VAL A 444 31.39 -15.87 -16.58
N GLN A 445 32.21 -16.90 -16.41
CA GLN A 445 33.65 -16.78 -16.22
C GLN A 445 34.38 -16.92 -17.56
N ASN A 446 35.61 -16.41 -17.63
CA ASN A 446 36.48 -16.52 -18.80
C ASN A 446 35.80 -15.99 -20.07
N VAL A 447 35.23 -14.78 -19.97
CA VAL A 447 34.57 -14.13 -21.10
C VAL A 447 35.55 -14.05 -22.26
N PRO A 448 35.24 -14.62 -23.44
CA PRO A 448 36.18 -14.71 -24.54
C PRO A 448 36.70 -13.32 -24.90
N PRO A 449 38.02 -13.13 -25.06
CA PRO A 449 38.56 -11.91 -25.61
C PRO A 449 37.99 -11.80 -27.03
N SER A 450 37.01 -10.91 -27.21
CA SER A 450 36.49 -10.60 -28.53
C SER A 450 37.62 -9.88 -29.27
N ILE A 451 38.32 -10.67 -30.09
CA ILE A 451 39.11 -10.34 -31.29
C ILE A 451 39.77 -8.95 -31.25
N LYS A 452 41.12 -8.96 -31.19
CA LYS A 452 42.08 -7.85 -31.37
C LYS A 452 41.45 -6.52 -31.76
N TYR A 453 41.57 -5.57 -30.84
CA TYR A 453 41.15 -4.17 -30.98
C TYR A 453 41.74 -3.50 -32.23
N ASN A 454 40.91 -3.27 -33.23
CA ASN A 454 41.06 -2.12 -34.11
C ASN A 454 39.88 -1.19 -33.83
N ARG A 455 40.17 -0.13 -33.07
CA ARG A 455 39.37 1.06 -32.77
C ARG A 455 37.84 0.93 -33.00
N HIS A 456 37.11 0.78 -31.88
CA HIS A 456 35.87 1.48 -31.48
C HIS A 456 34.91 0.56 -30.69
N SER A 457 34.55 1.03 -29.48
CA SER A 457 33.50 0.64 -28.52
C SER A 457 33.12 -0.85 -28.34
N LEU A 458 33.27 -1.35 -27.11
CA LEU A 458 32.76 -2.65 -26.65
C LEU A 458 31.38 -2.46 -25.97
N CYS A 459 30.42 -3.31 -26.30
CA CYS A 459 29.07 -3.29 -25.71
C CYS A 459 28.74 -4.63 -25.05
N SER A 460 28.13 -4.59 -23.88
CA SER A 460 27.42 -5.75 -23.31
C SER A 460 25.91 -5.53 -23.45
N ASN A 461 25.20 -6.52 -23.97
CA ASN A 461 23.75 -6.47 -24.17
C ASN A 461 23.14 -7.69 -23.49
N THR A 462 22.37 -7.51 -22.42
CA THR A 462 21.50 -8.59 -21.96
C THR A 462 20.21 -8.53 -22.78
N VAL A 463 19.99 -9.56 -23.61
CA VAL A 463 18.73 -9.76 -24.35
C VAL A 463 17.90 -10.82 -23.63
N PRO A 464 16.89 -10.43 -22.84
CA PRO A 464 15.77 -11.29 -22.49
C PRO A 464 15.04 -11.83 -23.73
N LYS A 465 15.54 -12.94 -24.30
CA LYS A 465 14.78 -13.76 -25.22
C LYS A 465 13.89 -14.68 -24.41
N VAL A 466 12.66 -14.23 -24.14
CA VAL A 466 11.61 -15.11 -23.59
C VAL A 466 11.22 -16.10 -24.68
N THR A 467 11.77 -17.31 -24.58
CA THR A 467 11.29 -18.49 -25.31
C THR A 467 10.29 -19.24 -24.45
N LYS A 468 9.01 -18.99 -24.77
CA LYS A 468 7.83 -19.88 -24.69
C LYS A 468 6.86 -19.70 -23.50
N LEU A 469 5.60 -19.62 -23.91
CA LEU A 469 4.35 -19.67 -23.16
C LEU A 469 4.01 -21.10 -22.74
N LEU A 470 3.55 -21.24 -21.50
CA LEU A 470 2.55 -22.20 -21.00
C LEU A 470 1.80 -21.37 -19.94
N GLY A 471 0.49 -21.15 -19.91
CA GLY A 471 -0.69 -21.65 -20.59
C GLY A 471 -1.83 -21.29 -19.63
N ASP A 472 -2.98 -20.84 -20.13
CA ASP A 472 -4.16 -20.60 -19.31
C ASP A 472 -4.49 -21.80 -18.42
N HIS A 473 -4.85 -21.53 -17.18
CA HIS A 473 -6.00 -22.16 -16.54
C HIS A 473 -6.63 -21.11 -15.61
N SER A 474 -7.77 -20.58 -16.07
CA SER A 474 -8.95 -20.13 -15.30
C SER A 474 -8.73 -19.32 -14.04
#